data_AF-A0A6J5ZZ29-F1
#
_entry.id   AF-A0A6J5ZZ29-F1
#
_cell.length_a   1.000
_cell.length_b   1.000
_cell.length_c   1.000
_cell.angle_alpha   90.00
_cell.angle_beta   90.00
_cell.angle_gamma   90.00
#
_symmetry.space_group_name_H-M   'P 1'
#
loop_
_entity.id
_entity.type
_entity.pdbx_description
1 polymer ?
#
loop_
_entity_poly.entity_id
_entity_poly.type
_entity_poly.pdbx_seq_one_letter_code
_entity_poly.pdbx_strand_id
1 'polypeptide(L)'
;MNAPVAVAVSAPRAHAITQRFPGNVRLGLFEDLLGAIWAHLQDCLLEPLRVEETENERRATFMAAVRFTVDKCSGQVTVSQLTRQRDGTVAFQDHDGQTVINLPVKLDGFWLDAFLIPWRDRIGECFIDHMRPSRGPDWLESIKIELVRTLARTTNWYRLRCELRDALRLDPQIMLWCRKGRPTYRDFVTQVHYNQVLANQATYQSIHDDDPDLVWLYNFLRAGKLHPLVDQPVAGMKAWLLAQHDIGEAGWRFLAHSKEQDFRHIIEFVDEHGGINGRHTYLAKWVRMMGKLRRRQSVPRPLSGLFEHDTYEGFRTEAGDRVRFRDVILQPGVLRSILEEGERRLKNGSHRAFMEEDVVEVMTWLQTESPCLDKNQLRQGWRYLAERAVAWRVECEAYDTLSDLTWESVLPETQIGPWRIVPITDAWQLRREAITRRHCADQHLEECQAGICRHFSVRSSRGKRVATIGIERAGEGWKVFGFRGFANRPVREELRGLDRELLQRYTDLWRLTVTTES
;
A
#
# COMPACT_ATOMS: atom_id res chain seq x y z
N MET A 1 -28.39 -36.31 -16.10
CA MET A 1 -27.48 -35.24 -16.58
C MET A 1 -26.56 -35.86 -17.61
N ASN A 2 -26.60 -35.39 -18.86
CA ASN A 2 -25.76 -35.93 -19.92
C ASN A 2 -24.29 -35.60 -19.61
N ALA A 3 -23.42 -36.61 -19.65
CA ALA A 3 -21.99 -36.41 -19.52
C ALA A 3 -21.54 -35.43 -20.62
N PRO A 4 -20.85 -34.33 -20.28
CA PRO A 4 -20.34 -33.42 -21.30
C PRO A 4 -19.36 -34.20 -22.17
N VAL A 5 -19.53 -34.07 -23.49
CA VAL A 5 -18.56 -34.57 -24.48
C VAL A 5 -17.23 -33.89 -24.15
N ALA A 6 -16.28 -34.66 -23.63
CA ALA A 6 -14.94 -34.16 -23.36
C ALA A 6 -14.37 -33.62 -24.68
N VAL A 7 -14.13 -32.31 -24.75
CA VAL A 7 -13.38 -31.73 -25.86
C VAL A 7 -12.04 -32.45 -25.85
N ALA A 8 -11.69 -33.10 -26.96
CA ALA A 8 -10.42 -33.80 -27.10
C ALA A 8 -9.28 -32.78 -27.05
N VAL A 9 -8.77 -32.50 -25.86
CA VAL A 9 -7.64 -31.60 -25.69
C VAL A 9 -6.37 -32.39 -25.90
N SER A 10 -5.56 -31.89 -26.84
CA SER A 10 -4.26 -32.45 -27.18
C SER A 10 -3.32 -32.43 -25.98
N ALA A 11 -2.42 -33.41 -25.91
CA ALA A 11 -1.36 -33.43 -24.91
C ALA A 11 -0.53 -32.14 -24.92
N PRO A 12 0.09 -31.78 -23.77
CA PRO A 12 1.11 -30.74 -23.68
C PRO A 12 2.13 -30.83 -24.82
N ARG A 13 2.44 -29.70 -25.48
CA ARG A 13 3.45 -29.70 -26.54
C ARG A 13 4.84 -29.71 -25.90
N ALA A 14 5.60 -30.77 -26.09
CA ALA A 14 6.97 -30.87 -25.59
C ALA A 14 7.84 -29.67 -26.01
N HIS A 15 7.62 -29.14 -27.22
CA HIS A 15 8.29 -27.95 -27.73
C HIS A 15 8.23 -26.74 -26.79
N ALA A 16 7.10 -26.51 -26.11
CA ALA A 16 6.94 -25.38 -25.18
C ALA A 16 7.83 -25.52 -23.93
N ILE A 17 8.11 -26.76 -23.51
CA ILE A 17 8.97 -27.06 -22.36
C ILE A 17 10.44 -27.09 -22.80
N THR A 18 10.76 -27.70 -23.95
CA THR A 18 12.13 -27.84 -24.43
C THR A 18 12.76 -26.55 -24.93
N GLN A 19 11.97 -25.55 -25.33
CA GLN A 19 12.46 -24.19 -25.60
C GLN A 19 13.18 -23.55 -24.39
N ARG A 20 12.83 -23.94 -23.16
CA ARG A 20 13.50 -23.46 -21.93
C ARG A 20 14.82 -24.18 -21.64
N PHE A 21 15.07 -25.30 -22.32
CA PHE A 21 16.23 -26.18 -22.11
C PHE A 21 16.83 -26.63 -23.44
N PRO A 22 17.26 -25.70 -24.31
CA PRO A 22 17.75 -26.04 -25.64
C PRO A 22 19.00 -26.92 -25.54
N GLY A 23 19.00 -28.03 -26.29
CA GLY A 23 20.14 -28.96 -26.37
C GLY A 23 20.29 -29.95 -25.20
N ASN A 24 19.46 -29.85 -24.15
CA ASN A 24 19.60 -30.66 -22.93
C ASN A 24 18.56 -31.78 -22.80
N VAL A 25 17.69 -31.96 -23.78
CA VAL A 25 16.57 -32.92 -23.73
C VAL A 25 16.59 -33.83 -24.95
N ARG A 26 16.47 -35.14 -24.72
CA ARG A 26 16.21 -36.15 -25.76
C ARG A 26 14.76 -36.03 -26.21
N LEU A 27 14.51 -35.15 -27.19
CA LEU A 27 13.17 -34.68 -27.55
C LEU A 27 12.16 -35.80 -27.80
N GLY A 28 12.50 -36.81 -28.60
CA GLY A 28 11.57 -37.93 -28.89
C GLY A 28 11.16 -38.72 -27.65
N LEU A 29 12.13 -39.10 -26.80
CA LEU A 29 11.83 -39.79 -25.53
C LEU A 29 10.96 -38.94 -24.60
N PHE A 30 11.21 -37.63 -24.57
CA PHE A 30 10.46 -36.71 -23.75
C PHE A 30 9.03 -36.48 -24.26
N GLU A 31 8.84 -36.44 -25.59
CA GLU A 31 7.51 -36.37 -26.23
C GLU A 31 6.68 -37.62 -25.91
N ASP A 32 7.25 -38.81 -26.06
CA ASP A 32 6.59 -40.07 -25.73
C ASP A 32 6.22 -40.14 -24.24
N LEU A 33 7.14 -39.72 -23.37
CA LEU A 33 6.93 -39.69 -21.93
C LEU A 33 5.83 -38.69 -21.54
N LEU A 34 5.85 -37.48 -22.09
CA LEU A 34 4.79 -36.49 -21.84
C LEU A 34 3.43 -36.98 -22.33
N GLY A 35 3.39 -37.67 -23.48
CA GLY A 35 2.19 -38.35 -23.96
C GLY A 35 1.67 -39.39 -22.97
N ALA A 36 2.55 -40.22 -22.40
CA ALA A 36 2.18 -41.21 -21.41
C ALA A 36 1.70 -40.59 -20.07
N ILE A 37 2.38 -39.54 -19.59
CA ILE A 37 1.96 -38.78 -18.41
C ILE A 37 0.57 -38.16 -18.66
N TRP A 38 0.35 -37.59 -19.84
CA TRP A 38 -0.93 -37.00 -20.21
C TRP A 38 -2.04 -38.03 -20.30
N ALA A 39 -1.78 -39.20 -20.90
CA ALA A 39 -2.76 -40.29 -20.97
C ALA A 39 -3.16 -40.77 -19.56
N HIS A 40 -2.19 -41.01 -18.66
CA HIS A 40 -2.49 -41.38 -17.28
C HIS A 40 -3.26 -40.29 -16.53
N LEU A 41 -2.94 -39.02 -16.80
CA LEU A 41 -3.69 -37.90 -16.25
C LEU A 41 -5.13 -37.86 -16.79
N GLN A 42 -5.34 -38.13 -18.08
CA GLN A 42 -6.68 -38.24 -18.68
C GLN A 42 -7.49 -39.38 -18.04
N ASP A 43 -6.87 -40.54 -17.80
CA ASP A 43 -7.51 -41.66 -17.09
C ASP A 43 -7.91 -41.24 -15.67
N CYS A 44 -7.01 -40.54 -14.95
CA CYS A 44 -7.33 -39.97 -13.65
C CYS A 44 -8.47 -38.95 -13.72
N LEU A 45 -8.63 -38.19 -14.80
CA LEU A 45 -9.74 -37.24 -14.94
C LEU A 45 -11.09 -37.92 -15.19
N LEU A 46 -11.11 -39.18 -15.64
CA LEU A 46 -12.34 -39.95 -15.78
C LEU A 46 -12.88 -40.38 -14.41
N GLU A 47 -11.98 -40.71 -13.49
CA GLU A 47 -12.30 -41.03 -12.08
C GLU A 47 -11.40 -40.19 -11.13
N PRO A 48 -11.64 -38.87 -11.05
CA PRO A 48 -10.74 -37.93 -10.36
C PRO A 48 -10.73 -38.09 -8.84
N LEU A 49 -11.71 -38.82 -8.31
CA LEU A 49 -11.90 -38.99 -6.89
C LEU A 49 -12.45 -40.38 -6.58
N ARG A 50 -11.68 -41.14 -5.81
CA ARG A 50 -12.10 -42.43 -5.27
C ARG A 50 -12.35 -42.29 -3.77
N VAL A 51 -13.53 -42.69 -3.32
CA VAL A 51 -13.93 -42.61 -1.91
C VAL A 51 -14.06 -44.01 -1.33
N GLU A 52 -13.37 -44.24 -0.21
CA GLU A 52 -13.42 -45.46 0.57
C GLU A 52 -13.88 -45.10 1.98
N GLU A 53 -14.83 -45.85 2.52
CA GLU A 53 -15.43 -45.54 3.82
C GLU A 53 -15.37 -46.77 4.73
N THR A 54 -14.80 -46.59 5.92
CA THR A 54 -14.77 -47.61 6.99
C THR A 54 -15.65 -47.15 8.15
N GLU A 55 -15.73 -47.93 9.22
CA GLU A 55 -16.49 -47.53 10.43
C GLU A 55 -15.93 -46.23 11.05
N ASN A 56 -14.60 -46.11 11.11
CA ASN A 56 -13.93 -45.02 11.82
C ASN A 56 -13.42 -43.89 10.91
N GLU A 57 -13.22 -44.16 9.62
CA GLU A 57 -12.57 -43.21 8.72
C GLU A 57 -13.31 -43.10 7.38
N ARG A 58 -13.16 -41.94 6.72
CA ARG A 58 -13.43 -41.78 5.30
C ARG A 58 -12.16 -41.36 4.58
N ARG A 59 -11.80 -42.09 3.53
CA ARG A 59 -10.62 -41.83 2.70
C ARG A 59 -11.06 -41.37 1.32
N ALA A 60 -10.59 -40.20 0.90
CA ALA A 60 -10.81 -39.66 -0.43
C ALA A 60 -9.47 -39.55 -1.15
N THR A 61 -9.27 -40.35 -2.19
CA THR A 61 -8.05 -40.32 -3.02
C THR A 61 -8.32 -39.49 -4.27
N PHE A 62 -7.72 -38.31 -4.33
CA PHE A 62 -7.84 -37.35 -5.42
C PHE A 62 -6.71 -37.52 -6.44
N MET A 63 -7.08 -37.61 -7.72
CA MET A 63 -6.17 -37.76 -8.88
C MET A 63 -5.14 -38.88 -8.71
N ALA A 64 -5.52 -39.96 -7.99
CA ALA A 64 -4.65 -41.07 -7.59
C ALA A 64 -3.35 -40.67 -6.84
N ALA A 65 -3.21 -39.41 -6.43
CA ALA A 65 -1.93 -38.83 -6.00
C ALA A 65 -1.95 -38.27 -4.57
N VAL A 66 -3.11 -37.76 -4.14
CA VAL A 66 -3.30 -37.15 -2.82
C VAL A 66 -4.45 -37.86 -2.13
N ARG A 67 -4.23 -38.35 -0.91
CA ARG A 67 -5.22 -39.04 -0.11
C ARG A 67 -5.54 -38.21 1.13
N PHE A 68 -6.79 -37.83 1.25
CA PHE A 68 -7.34 -37.20 2.43
C PHE A 68 -8.01 -38.27 3.28
N THR A 69 -7.71 -38.32 4.57
CA THR A 69 -8.36 -39.22 5.53
C THR A 69 -9.05 -38.37 6.58
N VAL A 70 -10.38 -38.53 6.70
CA VAL A 70 -11.20 -37.87 7.71
C VAL A 70 -11.54 -38.90 8.77
N ASP A 71 -11.06 -38.68 10.00
CA ASP A 71 -11.47 -39.46 11.16
C ASP A 71 -12.91 -39.06 11.55
N LYS A 72 -13.83 -40.01 11.58
CA LYS A 72 -15.27 -39.74 11.77
C LYS A 72 -15.63 -39.36 13.21
N CYS A 73 -14.82 -39.79 14.17
CA CYS A 73 -15.05 -39.54 15.59
C CYS A 73 -14.63 -38.12 15.99
N SER A 74 -13.45 -37.71 15.53
CA SER A 74 -12.84 -36.42 15.85
C SER A 74 -13.12 -35.35 14.79
N GLY A 75 -13.45 -35.74 13.56
CA GLY A 75 -13.55 -34.86 12.40
C GLY A 75 -12.19 -34.40 11.83
N GLN A 76 -11.06 -34.86 12.40
CA GLN A 76 -9.73 -34.44 11.96
C GLN A 76 -9.43 -34.93 10.54
N VAL A 77 -8.69 -34.11 9.80
CA VAL A 77 -8.25 -34.43 8.43
C VAL A 77 -6.75 -34.64 8.41
N THR A 78 -6.29 -35.82 8.05
CA THR A 78 -4.90 -36.09 7.69
C THR A 78 -4.76 -36.17 6.18
N VAL A 79 -3.57 -35.87 5.68
CA VAL A 79 -3.26 -35.95 4.26
C VAL A 79 -2.03 -36.81 4.09
N SER A 80 -2.11 -37.76 3.16
CA SER A 80 -0.95 -38.46 2.63
C SER A 80 -0.82 -38.16 1.14
N GLN A 81 0.41 -38.12 0.66
CA GLN A 81 0.73 -37.93 -0.75
C GLN A 81 1.55 -39.10 -1.22
N LEU A 82 1.43 -39.47 -2.50
CA LEU A 82 2.42 -40.37 -3.10
C LEU A 82 3.81 -39.81 -2.81
N THR A 83 4.74 -40.68 -2.42
CA THR A 83 6.15 -40.37 -2.19
C THR A 83 6.98 -41.60 -2.55
N ARG A 84 8.19 -41.36 -3.07
CA ARG A 84 9.16 -42.45 -3.29
C ARG A 84 9.82 -42.81 -1.97
N GLN A 85 9.70 -44.07 -1.60
CA GLN A 85 10.31 -44.66 -0.42
C GLN A 85 11.81 -44.94 -0.65
N ARG A 86 12.53 -45.25 0.42
CA ARG A 86 13.98 -45.53 0.37
C ARG A 86 14.33 -46.76 -0.48
N ASP A 87 13.42 -47.72 -0.59
CA ASP A 87 13.57 -48.92 -1.41
C ASP A 87 13.18 -48.71 -2.88
N GLY A 88 12.84 -47.48 -3.28
CA GLY A 88 12.43 -47.12 -4.63
C GLY A 88 10.94 -47.32 -4.93
N THR A 89 10.19 -47.95 -4.03
CA THR A 89 8.74 -48.12 -4.18
C THR A 89 8.02 -46.78 -4.06
N VAL A 90 6.83 -46.67 -4.67
CA VAL A 90 5.98 -45.49 -4.53
C VAL A 90 4.79 -45.86 -3.67
N ALA A 91 4.64 -45.15 -2.56
CA ALA A 91 3.58 -45.37 -1.59
C ALA A 91 3.05 -44.03 -1.06
N PHE A 92 1.83 -44.04 -0.53
CA PHE A 92 1.30 -42.90 0.21
C PHE A 92 2.06 -42.75 1.53
N GLN A 93 2.56 -41.54 1.78
CA GLN A 93 3.20 -41.17 3.02
C GLN A 93 2.49 -39.96 3.61
N ASP A 94 2.32 -39.95 4.94
CA ASP A 94 1.73 -38.82 5.65
C ASP A 94 2.50 -37.53 5.36
N HIS A 95 1.73 -36.47 5.14
CA HIS A 95 2.22 -35.17 4.74
C HIS A 95 1.78 -34.11 5.76
N ASP A 96 2.73 -33.74 6.63
CA ASP A 96 2.54 -32.74 7.68
C ASP A 96 2.52 -31.29 7.15
N GLY A 97 2.73 -31.10 5.85
CA GLY A 97 2.70 -29.79 5.21
C GLY A 97 1.31 -29.18 5.14
N GLN A 98 1.18 -28.00 4.52
CA GLN A 98 -0.09 -27.27 4.39
C GLN A 98 -0.81 -27.65 3.09
N THR A 99 -1.42 -28.84 3.03
CA THR A 99 -2.22 -29.27 1.87
C THR A 99 -3.59 -28.63 1.88
N VAL A 100 -4.00 -28.08 0.74
CA VAL A 100 -5.32 -27.50 0.54
C VAL A 100 -6.41 -28.60 0.55
N ILE A 101 -7.42 -28.46 1.42
CA ILE A 101 -8.53 -29.41 1.56
C ILE A 101 -9.83 -28.94 0.89
N ASN A 102 -9.93 -27.66 0.51
CA ASN A 102 -10.93 -27.16 -0.41
C ASN A 102 -10.23 -26.59 -1.64
N LEU A 103 -10.30 -27.33 -2.76
CA LEU A 103 -9.62 -26.92 -3.99
C LEU A 103 -9.83 -25.40 -4.25
N PRO A 104 -8.76 -24.65 -4.58
CA PRO A 104 -8.86 -23.22 -4.79
C PRO A 104 -9.82 -22.91 -5.94
N VAL A 105 -10.28 -21.65 -6.04
CA VAL A 105 -11.14 -21.22 -7.17
C VAL A 105 -10.43 -21.41 -8.51
N LYS A 106 -9.09 -21.32 -8.52
CA LYS A 106 -8.23 -21.55 -9.68
C LYS A 106 -7.41 -22.82 -9.47
N LEU A 107 -7.14 -23.56 -10.53
CA LEU A 107 -6.21 -24.69 -10.52
C LEU A 107 -4.79 -24.17 -10.27
N ASP A 108 -4.16 -24.59 -9.18
CA ASP A 108 -2.79 -24.24 -8.80
C ASP A 108 -1.81 -25.41 -8.98
N GLY A 109 -2.32 -26.62 -9.24
CA GLY A 109 -1.52 -27.81 -9.48
C GLY A 109 -0.84 -28.39 -8.23
N PHE A 110 -1.28 -28.08 -7.00
CA PHE A 110 -0.60 -28.52 -5.78
C PHE A 110 -0.40 -30.06 -5.70
N TRP A 111 -1.30 -30.83 -6.30
CA TRP A 111 -1.29 -32.30 -6.32
C TRP A 111 -0.37 -32.89 -7.41
N LEU A 112 0.03 -32.07 -8.40
CA LEU A 112 0.86 -32.54 -9.51
C LEU A 112 2.25 -32.99 -9.05
N ASP A 113 2.80 -32.38 -8.00
CA ASP A 113 4.08 -32.79 -7.43
C ASP A 113 4.06 -34.24 -6.97
N ALA A 114 2.96 -34.67 -6.34
CA ALA A 114 2.73 -36.05 -5.90
C ALA A 114 2.38 -36.97 -7.08
N PHE A 115 1.55 -36.50 -8.02
CA PHE A 115 1.17 -37.25 -9.22
C PHE A 115 2.38 -37.60 -10.10
N LEU A 116 3.36 -36.70 -10.19
CA LEU A 116 4.56 -36.88 -11.00
C LEU A 116 5.61 -37.78 -10.36
N ILE A 117 5.47 -38.19 -9.09
CA ILE A 117 6.48 -39.01 -8.40
C ILE A 117 6.79 -40.34 -9.10
N PRO A 118 5.79 -41.14 -9.52
CA PRO A 118 6.05 -42.37 -10.30
C PRO A 118 6.83 -42.13 -11.60
N TRP A 119 6.84 -40.90 -12.11
CA TRP A 119 7.42 -40.54 -13.40
C TRP A 119 8.82 -39.93 -13.28
N ARG A 120 9.26 -39.53 -12.07
CA ARG A 120 10.49 -38.72 -11.89
C ARG A 120 11.74 -39.35 -12.50
N ASP A 121 11.94 -40.66 -12.35
CA ASP A 121 13.11 -41.35 -12.90
C ASP A 121 13.12 -41.29 -14.44
N ARG A 122 11.99 -41.65 -15.07
CA ARG A 122 11.82 -41.61 -16.52
C ARG A 122 11.96 -40.20 -17.06
N ILE A 123 11.49 -39.19 -16.32
CA ILE A 123 11.70 -37.79 -16.70
C ILE A 123 13.19 -37.47 -16.65
N GLY A 124 13.90 -37.87 -15.59
CA GLY A 124 15.35 -37.69 -15.47
C GLY A 124 16.15 -38.33 -16.62
N GLU A 125 15.76 -39.53 -17.07
CA GLU A 125 16.37 -40.24 -18.21
C GLU A 125 16.25 -39.49 -19.56
N CYS A 126 15.32 -38.55 -19.67
CA CYS A 126 15.13 -37.73 -20.87
C CYS A 126 16.17 -36.60 -20.98
N PHE A 127 16.89 -36.25 -19.92
CA PHE A 127 17.85 -35.13 -19.92
C PHE A 127 19.28 -35.64 -20.11
N ILE A 128 20.04 -34.95 -20.97
CA ILE A 128 21.37 -35.38 -21.43
C ILE A 128 22.43 -35.18 -20.33
N ASP A 129 22.27 -34.16 -19.49
CA ASP A 129 23.21 -33.82 -18.44
C ASP A 129 22.62 -34.20 -17.07
N HIS A 130 23.23 -35.18 -16.39
CA HIS A 130 22.86 -35.58 -15.01
C HIS A 130 23.28 -34.54 -13.96
N MET A 131 23.35 -33.26 -14.35
CA MET A 131 23.89 -32.17 -13.54
C MET A 131 23.14 -32.09 -12.20
N ARG A 132 23.96 -32.33 -11.17
CA ARG A 132 23.68 -32.57 -9.74
C ARG A 132 22.37 -31.97 -9.20
N PRO A 133 21.59 -32.75 -8.42
CA PRO A 133 20.27 -32.40 -7.89
C PRO A 133 20.28 -31.37 -6.73
N SER A 134 21.32 -30.54 -6.60
CA SER A 134 21.44 -29.59 -5.48
C SER A 134 20.58 -28.34 -5.62
N ARG A 135 20.03 -28.07 -6.81
CA ARG A 135 18.86 -27.21 -7.01
C ARG A 135 17.77 -28.09 -7.61
N GLY A 136 16.60 -28.12 -6.99
CA GLY A 136 15.47 -28.91 -7.50
C GLY A 136 15.23 -28.64 -8.98
N PRO A 137 14.78 -29.62 -9.77
CA PRO A 137 14.83 -29.50 -11.21
C PRO A 137 13.80 -28.52 -11.77
N ASP A 138 14.27 -27.40 -12.33
CA ASP A 138 13.47 -26.40 -13.07
C ASP A 138 12.57 -27.02 -14.17
N TRP A 139 12.90 -28.23 -14.63
CA TRP A 139 12.09 -29.00 -15.57
C TRP A 139 10.78 -29.51 -14.96
N LEU A 140 10.75 -29.92 -13.69
CA LEU A 140 9.53 -30.45 -13.05
C LEU A 140 8.49 -29.35 -12.96
N GLU A 141 8.92 -28.15 -12.57
CA GLU A 141 8.07 -26.97 -12.51
C GLU A 141 7.59 -26.56 -13.91
N SER A 142 8.43 -26.67 -14.94
CA SER A 142 8.01 -26.40 -16.32
C SER A 142 6.95 -27.40 -16.83
N ILE A 143 7.11 -28.70 -16.50
CA ILE A 143 6.11 -29.72 -16.81
C ILE A 143 4.80 -29.43 -16.07
N LYS A 144 4.87 -29.10 -14.76
CA LYS A 144 3.69 -28.74 -13.97
C LYS A 144 2.95 -27.55 -14.55
N ILE A 145 3.65 -26.46 -14.88
CA ILE A 145 3.05 -25.27 -15.48
C ILE A 145 2.31 -25.61 -16.77
N GLU A 146 2.90 -26.43 -17.64
CA GLU A 146 2.27 -26.80 -18.91
C GLU A 146 1.10 -27.79 -18.72
N LEU A 147 1.20 -28.72 -17.77
CA LEU A 147 0.08 -29.59 -17.38
C LEU A 147 -1.09 -28.76 -16.82
N VAL A 148 -0.84 -27.84 -15.89
CA VAL A 148 -1.86 -26.91 -15.35
C VAL A 148 -2.49 -26.10 -16.46
N ARG A 149 -1.68 -25.52 -17.37
CA ARG A 149 -2.16 -24.74 -18.51
C ARG A 149 -3.06 -25.56 -19.43
N THR A 150 -2.72 -26.81 -19.68
CA THR A 150 -3.48 -27.72 -20.53
C THR A 150 -4.78 -28.17 -19.83
N LEU A 151 -4.69 -28.58 -18.57
CA LEU A 151 -5.83 -28.97 -17.72
C LEU A 151 -6.85 -27.85 -17.54
N ALA A 152 -6.40 -26.61 -17.41
CA ALA A 152 -7.28 -25.45 -17.30
C ALA A 152 -8.21 -25.27 -18.51
N ARG A 153 -7.89 -25.91 -19.65
CA ARG A 153 -8.73 -25.94 -20.86
C ARG A 153 -9.69 -27.13 -20.91
N THR A 154 -9.40 -28.20 -20.17
CA THR A 154 -10.11 -29.49 -20.29
C THR A 154 -11.21 -29.68 -19.25
N THR A 155 -11.04 -29.10 -18.06
CA THR A 155 -11.76 -29.54 -16.88
C THR A 155 -12.66 -28.43 -16.32
N ASN A 156 -13.90 -28.78 -15.99
CA ASN A 156 -14.74 -27.92 -15.16
C ASN A 156 -14.25 -28.02 -13.70
N TRP A 157 -13.18 -27.28 -13.38
CA TRP A 157 -12.52 -27.27 -12.07
C TRP A 157 -13.49 -27.02 -10.90
N TYR A 158 -14.56 -26.25 -11.14
CA TYR A 158 -15.63 -26.04 -10.17
C TYR A 158 -16.31 -27.34 -9.76
N ARG A 159 -16.53 -28.27 -10.71
CA ARG A 159 -17.14 -29.58 -10.45
C ARG A 159 -16.24 -30.44 -9.57
N LEU A 160 -14.95 -30.56 -9.90
CA LEU A 160 -13.98 -31.30 -9.08
C LEU A 160 -13.92 -30.77 -7.65
N ARG A 161 -13.97 -29.45 -7.48
CA ARG A 161 -14.03 -28.81 -6.16
C ARG A 161 -15.28 -29.21 -5.38
N CYS A 162 -16.44 -29.28 -6.04
CA CYS A 162 -17.66 -29.74 -5.41
C CYS A 162 -17.56 -31.23 -5.05
N GLU A 163 -17.11 -32.08 -5.97
CA GLU A 163 -16.94 -33.52 -5.73
C GLU A 163 -15.99 -33.79 -4.56
N LEU A 164 -14.83 -33.14 -4.49
CA LEU A 164 -13.91 -33.29 -3.36
C LEU A 164 -14.55 -32.82 -2.04
N ARG A 165 -15.20 -31.65 -2.04
CA ARG A 165 -15.88 -31.13 -0.84
C ARG A 165 -16.96 -32.10 -0.35
N ASP A 166 -17.75 -32.63 -1.27
CA ASP A 166 -18.88 -33.50 -0.97
C ASP A 166 -18.39 -34.90 -0.52
N ALA A 167 -17.23 -35.35 -1.00
CA ALA A 167 -16.58 -36.56 -0.51
C ALA A 167 -16.03 -36.39 0.91
N LEU A 168 -15.34 -35.28 1.20
CA LEU A 168 -14.76 -35.05 2.52
C LEU A 168 -15.83 -34.86 3.60
N ARG A 169 -16.97 -34.22 3.26
CA ARG A 169 -18.06 -33.85 4.21
C ARG A 169 -17.53 -33.18 5.48
N LEU A 170 -16.61 -32.25 5.30
CA LEU A 170 -16.08 -31.44 6.39
C LEU A 170 -17.20 -30.60 7.02
N ASP A 171 -17.05 -30.29 8.30
CA ASP A 171 -18.01 -29.48 9.04
C ASP A 171 -18.12 -28.07 8.38
N PRO A 172 -19.32 -27.67 7.91
CA PRO A 172 -19.49 -26.42 7.19
C PRO A 172 -19.25 -25.19 8.07
N GLN A 173 -19.50 -25.28 9.38
CA GLN A 173 -19.28 -24.20 10.35
C GLN A 173 -17.78 -24.02 10.61
N ILE A 174 -17.03 -25.12 10.79
CA ILE A 174 -15.56 -25.06 10.90
C ILE A 174 -14.96 -24.45 9.63
N MET A 175 -15.44 -24.86 8.45
CA MET A 175 -15.01 -24.28 7.17
C MET A 175 -15.35 -22.79 7.03
N LEU A 176 -16.51 -22.35 7.54
CA LEU A 176 -16.88 -20.94 7.59
C LEU A 176 -15.91 -20.15 8.47
N TRP A 177 -15.64 -20.62 9.68
CA TRP A 177 -14.66 -20.01 10.57
C TRP A 177 -13.26 -19.99 9.97
N CYS A 178 -12.82 -21.06 9.29
CA CYS A 178 -11.52 -21.11 8.64
C CYS A 178 -11.31 -19.99 7.61
N ARG A 179 -12.37 -19.55 6.92
CA ARG A 179 -12.32 -18.54 5.84
C ARG A 179 -12.32 -17.10 6.34
N LYS A 180 -12.92 -16.83 7.49
CA LYS A 180 -13.01 -15.48 8.07
C LYS A 180 -11.62 -14.87 8.29
N GLY A 181 -11.40 -13.64 7.82
CA GLY A 181 -10.15 -12.89 8.02
C GLY A 181 -9.00 -13.35 7.12
N ARG A 182 -9.28 -14.18 6.11
CA ARG A 182 -8.27 -14.61 5.14
C ARG A 182 -8.15 -13.63 3.97
N PRO A 183 -6.91 -13.39 3.48
CA PRO A 183 -6.70 -12.69 2.22
C PRO A 183 -7.35 -13.43 1.05
N THR A 184 -7.82 -12.69 0.05
CA THR A 184 -8.52 -13.24 -1.14
C THR A 184 -7.58 -14.13 -1.96
N TYR A 185 -6.30 -13.75 -2.04
CA TYR A 185 -5.26 -14.53 -2.70
C TYR A 185 -4.87 -15.82 -1.92
N ARG A 186 -5.40 -16.03 -0.71
CA ARG A 186 -5.24 -17.25 0.13
C ARG A 186 -6.57 -17.77 0.69
N ASP A 187 -7.63 -17.72 -0.11
CA ASP A 187 -8.98 -18.18 0.26
C ASP A 187 -9.13 -19.72 0.34
N PHE A 188 -8.02 -20.45 0.22
CA PHE A 188 -7.98 -21.89 0.43
C PHE A 188 -7.74 -22.22 1.92
N VAL A 189 -8.36 -23.27 2.41
CA VAL A 189 -8.22 -23.86 3.74
C VAL A 189 -7.32 -25.08 3.62
N THR A 190 -6.37 -25.20 4.53
CA THR A 190 -5.45 -26.35 4.59
C THR A 190 -5.89 -27.30 5.70
N GLN A 191 -5.47 -28.57 5.63
CA GLN A 191 -5.77 -29.56 6.67
C GLN A 191 -5.26 -29.11 8.04
N VAL A 192 -4.05 -28.53 8.10
CA VAL A 192 -3.47 -27.98 9.33
C VAL A 192 -4.36 -26.89 9.91
N HIS A 193 -4.82 -25.94 9.08
CA HIS A 193 -5.68 -24.85 9.55
C HIS A 193 -7.05 -25.34 9.99
N TYR A 194 -7.65 -26.27 9.26
CA TYR A 194 -8.93 -26.88 9.62
C TYR A 194 -8.84 -27.60 10.97
N ASN A 195 -7.85 -28.48 11.15
CA ASN A 195 -7.65 -29.19 12.40
C ASN A 195 -7.34 -28.23 13.56
N GLN A 196 -6.64 -27.12 13.31
CA GLN A 196 -6.41 -26.08 14.30
C GLN A 196 -7.67 -25.35 14.73
N VAL A 197 -8.61 -25.10 13.82
CA VAL A 197 -9.93 -24.51 14.15
C VAL A 197 -10.77 -25.53 14.90
N LEU A 198 -10.80 -26.78 14.42
CA LEU A 198 -11.50 -27.90 15.06
C LEU A 198 -11.04 -28.15 16.50
N ALA A 199 -9.72 -28.19 16.74
CA ALA A 199 -9.15 -28.34 18.08
C ALA A 199 -9.48 -27.16 19.02
N ASN A 200 -9.94 -26.03 18.49
CA ASN A 200 -10.35 -24.84 19.26
C ASN A 200 -11.85 -24.54 19.06
N GLN A 201 -12.65 -25.53 18.67
CA GLN A 201 -14.06 -25.34 18.31
C GLN A 201 -14.86 -24.62 19.41
N ALA A 202 -14.65 -24.98 20.68
CA ALA A 202 -15.33 -24.33 21.81
C ALA A 202 -15.02 -22.82 21.87
N THR A 203 -13.77 -22.43 21.63
CA THR A 203 -13.36 -21.01 21.59
C THR A 203 -14.01 -20.27 20.43
N TYR A 204 -14.01 -20.86 19.22
CA TYR A 204 -14.67 -20.26 18.06
C TYR A 204 -16.18 -20.14 18.26
N GLN A 205 -16.80 -21.16 18.87
CA GLN A 205 -18.22 -21.13 19.19
C GLN A 205 -18.54 -20.02 20.19
N SER A 206 -17.78 -19.90 21.28
CA SER A 206 -17.94 -18.82 22.25
C SER A 206 -17.82 -17.43 21.60
N ILE A 207 -16.83 -17.22 20.71
CA ILE A 207 -16.72 -15.95 19.97
C ILE A 207 -17.93 -15.76 19.05
N HIS A 208 -18.37 -16.81 18.36
CA HIS A 208 -19.50 -16.74 17.44
C HIS A 208 -20.82 -16.43 18.15
N ASP A 209 -21.01 -16.97 19.36
CA ASP A 209 -22.18 -16.72 20.20
C ASP A 209 -22.17 -15.30 20.79
N ASP A 210 -20.99 -14.79 21.16
CA ASP A 210 -20.81 -13.42 21.64
C ASP A 210 -21.00 -12.38 20.52
N ASP A 211 -20.23 -12.53 19.42
CA ASP A 211 -20.30 -11.71 18.22
C ASP A 211 -19.67 -12.42 17.01
N PRO A 212 -20.46 -12.89 16.03
CA PRO A 212 -19.96 -13.62 14.87
C PRO A 212 -19.06 -12.78 13.95
N ASP A 213 -19.14 -11.45 14.02
CA ASP A 213 -18.27 -10.54 13.27
C ASP A 213 -16.88 -10.39 13.90
N LEU A 214 -16.58 -11.03 15.04
CA LEU A 214 -15.24 -11.06 15.64
C LEU A 214 -14.40 -12.28 15.26
N VAL A 215 -14.98 -13.29 14.61
CA VAL A 215 -14.23 -14.51 14.22
C VAL A 215 -13.04 -14.20 13.29
N TRP A 216 -13.21 -13.24 12.37
CA TRP A 216 -12.12 -12.81 11.48
C TRP A 216 -10.96 -12.20 12.27
N LEU A 217 -11.27 -11.42 13.30
CA LEU A 217 -10.28 -10.77 14.15
C LEU A 217 -9.51 -11.83 14.96
N TYR A 218 -10.21 -12.84 15.50
CA TYR A 218 -9.56 -13.95 16.18
C TYR A 218 -8.58 -14.71 15.27
N ASN A 219 -9.00 -15.07 14.06
CA ASN A 219 -8.10 -15.70 13.08
C ASN A 219 -6.90 -14.82 12.75
N PHE A 220 -7.15 -13.52 12.56
CA PHE A 220 -6.14 -12.54 12.22
C PHE A 220 -5.10 -12.39 13.34
N LEU A 221 -5.53 -12.34 14.60
CA LEU A 221 -4.65 -12.26 15.77
C LEU A 221 -3.92 -13.57 16.04
N ARG A 222 -4.58 -14.72 15.87
CA ARG A 222 -3.97 -16.05 16.03
C ARG A 222 -2.84 -16.28 15.02
N ALA A 223 -2.98 -15.77 13.78
CA ALA A 223 -1.88 -15.79 12.81
C ALA A 223 -0.66 -14.98 13.27
N GLY A 224 -0.86 -13.98 14.14
CA GLY A 224 0.19 -13.25 14.86
C GLY A 224 0.72 -13.96 16.11
N LYS A 225 0.38 -15.25 16.31
CA LYS A 225 0.72 -16.07 17.48
C LYS A 225 0.08 -15.58 18.80
N LEU A 226 -1.10 -14.96 18.71
CA LEU A 226 -1.90 -14.69 19.90
C LEU A 226 -2.61 -15.96 20.39
N HIS A 227 -2.55 -16.21 21.69
CA HIS A 227 -3.34 -17.23 22.37
C HIS A 227 -4.27 -16.56 23.40
N PRO A 228 -5.48 -16.11 23.02
CA PRO A 228 -6.45 -15.59 23.98
C PRO A 228 -6.79 -16.66 25.01
N LEU A 229 -7.02 -16.24 26.26
CA LEU A 229 -7.42 -17.13 27.36
C LEU A 229 -8.69 -17.88 26.97
N VAL A 230 -8.71 -19.19 27.25
CA VAL A 230 -9.71 -20.15 26.74
C VAL A 230 -11.14 -19.80 27.17
N ASP A 231 -11.32 -19.23 28.36
CA ASP A 231 -12.66 -19.09 28.96
C ASP A 231 -13.37 -17.77 28.58
N GLN A 232 -12.65 -16.77 28.07
CA GLN A 232 -13.22 -15.48 27.67
C GLN A 232 -12.47 -14.90 26.46
N PRO A 233 -12.62 -15.50 25.27
CA PRO A 233 -11.79 -15.16 24.11
C PRO A 233 -11.95 -13.71 23.66
N VAL A 234 -13.16 -13.15 23.67
CA VAL A 234 -13.42 -11.74 23.28
C VAL A 234 -12.76 -10.77 24.26
N ALA A 235 -12.91 -11.00 25.57
CA ALA A 235 -12.25 -10.21 26.59
C ALA A 235 -10.72 -10.32 26.50
N GLY A 236 -10.20 -11.52 26.19
CA GLY A 236 -8.78 -11.76 25.94
C GLY A 236 -8.25 -10.99 24.72
N MET A 237 -8.97 -11.00 23.60
CA MET A 237 -8.64 -10.19 22.41
C MET A 237 -8.61 -8.70 22.75
N LYS A 238 -9.63 -8.21 23.47
CA LYS A 238 -9.69 -6.83 23.94
C LYS A 238 -8.50 -6.48 24.81
N ALA A 239 -8.26 -7.23 25.89
CA ALA A 239 -7.18 -6.97 26.83
C ALA A 239 -5.81 -6.94 26.14
N TRP A 240 -5.57 -7.85 25.19
CA TRP A 240 -4.34 -7.87 24.42
C TRP A 240 -4.17 -6.63 23.52
N LEU A 241 -5.22 -6.25 22.78
CA LEU A 241 -5.20 -5.07 21.91
C LEU A 241 -4.97 -3.77 22.72
N LEU A 242 -5.58 -3.67 23.90
CA LEU A 242 -5.37 -2.54 24.81
C LEU A 242 -3.92 -2.51 25.34
N ALA A 243 -3.38 -3.66 25.74
CA ALA A 243 -2.07 -3.74 26.41
C ALA A 243 -0.87 -3.64 25.46
N GLN A 244 -0.91 -4.31 24.31
CA GLN A 244 0.25 -4.46 23.42
C GLN A 244 0.33 -3.41 22.32
N HIS A 245 -0.77 -2.74 22.03
CA HIS A 245 -0.91 -1.92 20.82
C HIS A 245 -1.41 -0.51 21.05
N ASP A 246 -1.56 -0.09 22.32
CA ASP A 246 -2.06 1.23 22.72
C ASP A 246 -3.37 1.60 21.98
N ILE A 247 -4.21 0.59 21.75
CA ILE A 247 -5.56 0.80 21.25
C ILE A 247 -6.39 1.20 22.46
N GLY A 248 -7.00 2.38 22.46
CA GLY A 248 -7.91 2.77 23.55
C GLY A 248 -9.26 2.04 23.47
N GLU A 249 -10.07 2.16 24.52
CA GLU A 249 -11.45 1.62 24.57
C GLU A 249 -12.32 2.03 23.37
N ALA A 250 -12.16 3.26 22.88
CA ALA A 250 -12.86 3.73 21.69
C ALA A 250 -12.42 2.97 20.42
N GLY A 251 -11.14 2.60 20.33
CA GLY A 251 -10.60 1.81 19.23
C GLY A 251 -11.09 0.37 19.26
N TRP A 252 -11.19 -0.24 20.45
CA TRP A 252 -11.85 -1.55 20.61
C TRP A 252 -13.31 -1.49 20.16
N ARG A 253 -14.08 -0.48 20.59
CA ARG A 253 -15.46 -0.33 20.14
C ARG A 253 -15.55 -0.14 18.63
N PHE A 254 -14.63 0.61 18.02
CA PHE A 254 -14.58 0.73 16.57
C PHE A 254 -14.36 -0.62 15.88
N LEU A 255 -13.40 -1.42 16.35
CA LEU A 255 -13.18 -2.79 15.85
C LEU A 255 -14.41 -3.68 16.01
N ALA A 256 -14.99 -3.71 17.22
CA ALA A 256 -16.09 -4.59 17.56
C ALA A 256 -17.39 -4.31 16.79
N HIS A 257 -17.63 -3.05 16.40
CA HIS A 257 -18.80 -2.70 15.59
C HIS A 257 -18.53 -2.70 14.08
N SER A 258 -17.31 -3.04 13.65
CA SER A 258 -16.91 -3.03 12.24
C SER A 258 -16.89 -4.45 11.68
N LYS A 259 -17.15 -4.58 10.38
CA LYS A 259 -17.19 -5.87 9.69
C LYS A 259 -15.82 -6.21 9.10
N GLU A 260 -15.59 -7.50 8.82
CA GLU A 260 -14.37 -7.98 8.15
C GLU A 260 -14.02 -7.16 6.88
N GLN A 261 -15.04 -6.82 6.08
CA GLN A 261 -14.89 -6.05 4.84
C GLN A 261 -14.31 -4.63 5.05
N ASP A 262 -14.49 -4.05 6.24
CA ASP A 262 -13.99 -2.71 6.57
C ASP A 262 -12.46 -2.70 6.76
N PHE A 263 -11.87 -3.87 7.02
CA PHE A 263 -10.43 -4.08 7.21
C PHE A 263 -9.80 -4.81 6.04
N ARG A 264 -10.48 -4.87 4.88
CA ARG A 264 -10.01 -5.65 3.74
C ARG A 264 -8.61 -5.24 3.28
N HIS A 265 -8.31 -3.94 3.23
CA HIS A 265 -6.99 -3.40 2.91
C HIS A 265 -5.89 -3.86 3.89
N ILE A 266 -6.23 -4.15 5.16
CA ILE A 266 -5.30 -4.68 6.17
C ILE A 266 -5.17 -6.20 6.04
N ILE A 267 -6.29 -6.89 5.80
CA ILE A 267 -6.32 -8.33 5.60
C ILE A 267 -5.55 -8.71 4.33
N GLU A 268 -5.68 -7.91 3.27
CA GLU A 268 -5.03 -8.11 1.97
C GLU A 268 -3.62 -7.52 1.91
N PHE A 269 -3.17 -6.81 2.95
CA PHE A 269 -1.83 -6.25 3.01
C PHE A 269 -0.77 -7.35 2.87
N VAL A 270 0.17 -7.12 1.96
CA VAL A 270 1.36 -7.93 1.74
C VAL A 270 2.57 -7.02 1.93
N ASP A 271 3.55 -7.46 2.70
CA ASP A 271 4.81 -6.72 2.86
C ASP A 271 5.65 -6.76 1.56
N GLU A 272 6.74 -5.99 1.54
CA GLU A 272 7.68 -5.89 0.41
C GLU A 272 8.30 -7.23 0.00
N HIS A 273 8.24 -8.25 0.86
CA HIS A 273 8.77 -9.59 0.61
C HIS A 273 7.68 -10.61 0.26
N GLY A 274 6.44 -10.19 0.03
CA GLY A 274 5.34 -11.11 -0.23
C GLY A 274 4.79 -11.77 1.05
N GLY A 275 5.27 -11.35 2.22
CA GLY A 275 4.91 -11.86 3.53
C GLY A 275 3.62 -11.26 4.06
N ILE A 276 3.03 -11.98 5.02
CA ILE A 276 1.81 -11.57 5.76
C ILE A 276 2.12 -11.26 7.22
N ASN A 277 3.41 -11.22 7.56
CA ASN A 277 3.88 -11.00 8.91
C ASN A 277 3.68 -9.53 9.29
N GLY A 278 3.39 -9.26 10.56
CA GLY A 278 3.23 -7.89 11.05
C GLY A 278 1.89 -7.19 10.69
N ARG A 279 0.95 -7.84 9.98
CA ARG A 279 -0.39 -7.27 9.71
C ARG A 279 -1.11 -6.82 11.00
N HIS A 280 -0.92 -7.52 12.11
CA HIS A 280 -1.46 -7.11 13.42
C HIS A 280 -0.97 -5.73 13.86
N THR A 281 0.28 -5.37 13.57
CA THR A 281 0.82 -4.03 13.83
C THR A 281 0.15 -2.97 12.95
N TYR A 282 -0.16 -3.29 11.69
CA TYR A 282 -0.91 -2.40 10.80
C TYR A 282 -2.36 -2.21 11.27
N LEU A 283 -3.02 -3.28 11.73
CA LEU A 283 -4.34 -3.16 12.36
C LEU A 283 -4.31 -2.18 13.54
N ALA A 284 -3.33 -2.30 14.43
CA ALA A 284 -3.17 -1.40 15.55
C ALA A 284 -2.94 0.06 15.12
N LYS A 285 -2.06 0.28 14.14
CA LYS A 285 -1.82 1.62 13.56
C LYS A 285 -3.08 2.22 12.95
N TRP A 286 -3.85 1.42 12.21
CA TRP A 286 -5.13 1.81 11.60
C TRP A 286 -6.13 2.24 12.67
N VAL A 287 -6.36 1.40 13.68
CA VAL A 287 -7.33 1.67 14.74
C VAL A 287 -6.94 2.89 15.56
N ARG A 288 -5.65 3.06 15.88
CA ARG A 288 -5.16 4.29 16.53
C ARG A 288 -5.43 5.52 15.68
N MET A 289 -5.14 5.47 14.38
CA MET A 289 -5.45 6.56 13.45
C MET A 289 -6.95 6.87 13.46
N MET A 290 -7.82 5.87 13.28
CA MET A 290 -9.27 6.04 13.29
C MET A 290 -9.78 6.65 14.61
N GLY A 291 -9.18 6.25 15.73
CA GLY A 291 -9.42 6.86 17.05
C GLY A 291 -9.03 8.34 17.11
N LYS A 292 -7.87 8.73 16.58
CA LYS A 292 -7.43 10.14 16.50
C LYS A 292 -8.31 10.97 15.57
N LEU A 293 -8.78 10.37 14.49
CA LEU A 293 -9.76 10.99 13.59
C LEU A 293 -11.14 11.11 14.24
N ARG A 294 -11.40 10.41 15.36
CA ARG A 294 -12.70 10.32 16.05
C ARG A 294 -13.80 9.74 15.16
N ARG A 295 -13.41 8.84 14.24
CA ARG A 295 -14.36 8.18 13.37
C ARG A 295 -15.06 7.04 14.09
N ARG A 296 -16.38 6.95 13.92
CA ARG A 296 -17.19 5.82 14.40
C ARG A 296 -17.50 4.81 13.30
N GLN A 297 -17.35 5.22 12.04
CA GLN A 297 -17.59 4.40 10.86
C GLN A 297 -16.28 4.16 10.13
N SER A 298 -16.17 3.00 9.52
CA SER A 298 -15.06 2.62 8.65
C SER A 298 -14.91 3.59 7.48
N VAL A 299 -13.73 3.55 6.85
CA VAL A 299 -13.53 4.23 5.57
C VAL A 299 -14.21 3.36 4.50
N PRO A 300 -15.07 3.91 3.63
CA PRO A 300 -15.67 3.14 2.55
C PRO A 300 -14.62 2.45 1.68
N ARG A 301 -14.89 1.21 1.27
CA ARG A 301 -13.94 0.39 0.49
C ARG A 301 -13.36 1.09 -0.75
N PRO A 302 -14.12 1.86 -1.56
CA PRO A 302 -13.52 2.57 -2.69
C PRO A 302 -12.47 3.63 -2.31
N LEU A 303 -12.47 4.07 -1.05
CA LEU A 303 -11.50 5.02 -0.50
C LEU A 303 -10.40 4.33 0.31
N SER A 304 -10.46 3.00 0.53
CA SER A 304 -9.37 2.29 1.22
C SER A 304 -8.08 2.30 0.41
N GLY A 305 -8.18 2.48 -0.92
CA GLY A 305 -7.04 2.68 -1.82
C GLY A 305 -6.17 3.88 -1.46
N LEU A 306 -6.68 4.86 -0.70
CA LEU A 306 -5.86 5.95 -0.14
C LEU A 306 -4.79 5.46 0.85
N PHE A 307 -4.95 4.25 1.38
CA PHE A 307 -4.12 3.68 2.44
C PHE A 307 -3.41 2.40 2.01
N GLU A 308 -3.65 1.94 0.78
CA GLU A 308 -2.97 0.76 0.23
C GLU A 308 -1.50 1.11 0.03
N HIS A 309 -0.61 0.29 0.61
CA HIS A 309 0.86 0.45 0.55
C HIS A 309 1.45 1.72 1.20
N ASP A 310 0.62 2.54 1.85
CA ASP A 310 1.06 3.78 2.50
C ASP A 310 1.33 3.61 4.00
N THR A 311 2.20 4.46 4.55
CA THR A 311 2.38 4.56 6.00
C THR A 311 1.24 5.36 6.63
N TYR A 312 0.59 4.77 7.62
CA TYR A 312 -0.40 5.46 8.44
C TYR A 312 -0.27 5.09 9.92
N GLU A 313 -0.48 6.07 10.80
CA GLU A 313 -0.44 5.86 12.26
C GLU A 313 -1.05 7.05 12.99
N GLY A 314 -1.84 6.80 14.04
CA GLY A 314 -2.26 7.84 14.97
C GLY A 314 -1.36 7.86 16.22
N PHE A 315 -0.86 9.02 16.62
CA PHE A 315 -0.01 9.17 17.80
C PHE A 315 -0.27 10.51 18.51
N ARG A 316 0.31 10.72 19.70
CA ARG A 316 0.22 11.95 20.47
C ARG A 316 1.60 12.58 20.58
N THR A 317 1.68 13.90 20.37
CA THR A 317 2.87 14.71 20.63
C THR A 317 2.56 15.75 21.71
N GLU A 318 3.56 16.50 22.14
CA GLU A 318 3.37 17.65 23.05
C GLU A 318 2.38 18.68 22.47
N ALA A 319 2.39 18.85 21.14
CA ALA A 319 1.49 19.74 20.42
C ALA A 319 0.11 19.12 20.12
N GLY A 320 -0.23 17.99 20.76
CA GLY A 320 -1.52 17.31 20.68
C GLY A 320 -1.53 16.07 19.79
N ASP A 321 -2.73 15.59 19.45
CA ASP A 321 -2.87 14.40 18.59
C ASP A 321 -2.37 14.69 17.16
N ARG A 322 -1.72 13.70 16.54
CA ARG A 322 -1.19 13.72 15.17
C ARG A 322 -1.52 12.42 14.46
N VAL A 323 -1.53 12.49 13.13
CA VAL A 323 -1.63 11.31 12.27
C VAL A 323 -0.50 11.34 11.25
N ARG A 324 0.17 10.22 11.01
CA ARG A 324 1.02 10.01 9.84
C ARG A 324 0.13 9.50 8.70
N PHE A 325 0.31 10.06 7.52
CA PHE A 325 -0.36 9.62 6.29
C PHE A 325 0.55 9.93 5.10
N ARG A 326 0.94 8.89 4.34
CA ARG A 326 1.92 9.00 3.23
C ARG A 326 3.23 9.67 3.67
N ASP A 327 3.75 9.23 4.81
CA ASP A 327 4.93 9.80 5.49
C ASP A 327 4.83 11.27 5.94
N VAL A 328 3.69 11.94 5.72
CA VAL A 328 3.44 13.31 6.22
C VAL A 328 2.79 13.26 7.60
N ILE A 329 3.30 14.06 8.54
CA ILE A 329 2.70 14.24 9.87
C ILE A 329 1.67 15.36 9.82
N LEU A 330 0.39 15.00 9.98
CA LEU A 330 -0.75 15.90 9.85
C LEU A 330 -1.48 16.10 11.18
N GLN A 331 -2.16 17.25 11.29
CA GLN A 331 -3.22 17.40 12.28
C GLN A 331 -4.42 16.51 11.88
N PRO A 332 -5.09 15.82 12.82
CA PRO A 332 -6.21 14.93 12.50
C PRO A 332 -7.36 15.59 11.71
N GLY A 333 -7.53 16.91 11.85
CA GLY A 333 -8.53 17.68 11.10
C GLY A 333 -8.27 17.70 9.58
N VAL A 334 -7.01 17.65 9.15
CA VAL A 334 -6.62 17.64 7.74
C VAL A 334 -7.06 16.32 7.10
N LEU A 335 -6.62 15.18 7.66
CA LEU A 335 -6.99 13.86 7.13
C LEU A 335 -8.50 13.60 7.22
N ARG A 336 -9.19 14.10 8.26
CA ARG A 336 -10.65 14.10 8.30
C ARG A 336 -11.27 14.82 7.10
N SER A 337 -10.77 16.01 6.77
CA SER A 337 -11.27 16.81 5.65
C SER A 337 -11.06 16.11 4.31
N ILE A 338 -9.91 15.42 4.14
CA ILE A 338 -9.62 14.59 2.97
C ILE A 338 -10.64 13.43 2.86
N LEU A 339 -10.88 12.71 3.96
CA LEU A 339 -11.83 11.59 3.96
C LEU A 339 -13.27 12.03 3.73
N GLU A 340 -13.71 13.12 4.36
CA GLU A 340 -15.06 13.68 4.18
C GLU A 340 -15.29 14.11 2.73
N GLU A 341 -14.30 14.73 2.09
CA GLU A 341 -14.36 15.04 0.67
C GLU A 341 -14.36 13.79 -0.20
N GLY A 342 -13.52 12.80 0.09
CA GLY A 342 -13.49 11.53 -0.62
C GLY A 342 -14.85 10.82 -0.59
N GLU A 343 -15.51 10.82 0.55
CA GLU A 343 -16.87 10.27 0.71
C GLU A 343 -17.90 11.04 -0.11
N ARG A 344 -17.79 12.37 -0.15
CA ARG A 344 -18.65 13.22 -1.00
C ARG A 344 -18.43 12.93 -2.48
N ARG A 345 -17.18 12.82 -2.92
CA ARG A 345 -16.80 12.49 -4.31
C ARG A 345 -17.20 11.07 -4.70
N LEU A 346 -17.18 10.14 -3.74
CA LEU A 346 -17.65 8.77 -3.95
C LEU A 346 -19.14 8.75 -4.28
N LYS A 347 -19.96 9.48 -3.52
CA LYS A 347 -21.40 9.63 -3.81
C LYS A 347 -21.67 10.24 -5.19
N ASN A 348 -20.75 11.09 -5.66
CA ASN A 348 -20.84 11.76 -6.96
C ASN A 348 -20.10 11.03 -8.09
N GLY A 349 -19.55 9.82 -7.85
CA GLY A 349 -18.83 9.04 -8.87
C GLY A 349 -17.46 9.58 -9.30
N SER A 350 -16.91 10.60 -8.62
CA SER A 350 -15.64 11.27 -8.98
C SER A 350 -14.47 10.97 -8.01
N HIS A 351 -14.63 10.00 -7.12
CA HIS A 351 -13.60 9.65 -6.12
C HIS A 351 -12.25 9.22 -6.73
N ARG A 352 -12.25 8.58 -7.90
CA ARG A 352 -10.99 8.12 -8.52
C ARG A 352 -10.05 9.26 -8.88
N ALA A 353 -10.54 10.23 -9.66
CA ALA A 353 -9.79 11.44 -9.99
C ALA A 353 -9.35 12.20 -8.72
N PHE A 354 -10.23 12.26 -7.71
CA PHE A 354 -9.88 12.85 -6.42
C PHE A 354 -8.68 12.15 -5.74
N MET A 355 -8.62 10.81 -5.73
CA MET A 355 -7.52 10.08 -5.10
C MET A 355 -6.21 10.17 -5.91
N GLU A 356 -6.31 10.12 -7.23
CA GLU A 356 -5.16 10.05 -8.15
C GLU A 356 -4.52 11.44 -8.42
N GLU A 357 -5.31 12.52 -8.41
CA GLU A 357 -4.85 13.87 -8.77
C GLU A 357 -4.93 14.81 -7.57
N ASP A 358 -6.14 15.10 -7.11
CA ASP A 358 -6.41 16.14 -6.10
C ASP A 358 -5.66 15.88 -4.77
N VAL A 359 -5.74 14.64 -4.25
CA VAL A 359 -5.06 14.26 -3.00
C VAL A 359 -3.54 14.31 -3.18
N VAL A 360 -3.02 13.89 -4.33
CA VAL A 360 -1.57 13.90 -4.60
C VAL A 360 -1.05 15.34 -4.55
N GLU A 361 -1.74 16.28 -5.20
CA GLU A 361 -1.36 17.70 -5.19
C GLU A 361 -1.35 18.29 -3.77
N VAL A 362 -2.41 18.04 -2.99
CA VAL A 362 -2.49 18.51 -1.59
C VAL A 362 -1.42 17.87 -0.71
N MET A 363 -1.13 16.59 -0.87
CA MET A 363 -0.11 15.90 -0.08
C MET A 363 1.29 16.40 -0.40
N THR A 364 1.62 16.65 -1.67
CA THR A 364 2.90 17.24 -2.09
C THR A 364 3.11 18.62 -1.46
N TRP A 365 2.07 19.46 -1.46
CA TRP A 365 2.11 20.75 -0.79
C TRP A 365 2.32 20.62 0.72
N LEU A 366 1.54 19.76 1.39
CA LEU A 366 1.65 19.55 2.84
C LEU A 366 3.01 18.99 3.25
N GLN A 367 3.60 18.10 2.44
CA GLN A 367 4.93 17.56 2.66
C GLN A 367 6.01 18.63 2.53
N THR A 368 5.93 19.46 1.48
CA THR A 368 6.94 20.49 1.18
C THR A 368 6.89 21.66 2.16
N GLU A 369 5.70 22.23 2.37
CA GLU A 369 5.55 23.45 3.18
C GLU A 369 5.34 23.17 4.67
N SER A 370 4.91 21.95 5.04
CA SER A 370 4.60 21.55 6.41
C SER A 370 3.80 22.62 7.20
N PRO A 371 2.68 23.15 6.65
CA PRO A 371 2.00 24.30 7.23
C PRO A 371 1.34 23.96 8.58
N CYS A 372 1.48 24.85 9.55
CA CYS A 372 0.74 24.76 10.81
C CYS A 372 -0.63 25.42 10.67
N LEU A 373 -1.69 24.62 10.51
CA LEU A 373 -3.04 25.13 10.30
C LEU A 373 -3.74 25.47 11.63
N ASP A 374 -4.39 26.62 11.66
CA ASP A 374 -5.22 27.04 12.78
C ASP A 374 -6.63 26.42 12.73
N LYS A 375 -7.41 26.63 13.79
CA LYS A 375 -8.77 26.06 13.91
C LYS A 375 -9.73 26.56 12.81
N ASN A 376 -9.58 27.80 12.34
CA ASN A 376 -10.43 28.38 11.31
C ASN A 376 -10.10 27.81 9.94
N GLN A 377 -8.80 27.63 9.64
CA GLN A 377 -8.32 26.98 8.42
C GLN A 377 -8.79 25.52 8.36
N LEU A 378 -8.63 24.77 9.46
CA LEU A 378 -9.13 23.40 9.55
C LEU A 378 -10.65 23.31 9.37
N ARG A 379 -11.41 24.31 9.86
CA ARG A 379 -12.88 24.35 9.71
C ARG A 379 -13.33 24.59 8.27
N GLN A 380 -12.51 25.21 7.43
CA GLN A 380 -12.81 25.38 6.01
C GLN A 380 -12.64 24.07 5.21
N GLY A 381 -12.00 23.07 5.81
CA GLY A 381 -11.91 21.71 5.28
C GLY A 381 -11.19 21.61 3.94
N TRP A 382 -11.65 20.70 3.09
CA TRP A 382 -11.00 20.37 1.82
C TRP A 382 -10.82 21.56 0.88
N ARG A 383 -11.83 22.43 0.76
CA ARG A 383 -11.78 23.59 -0.15
C ARG A 383 -10.54 24.45 0.09
N TYR A 384 -10.25 24.74 1.36
CA TYR A 384 -9.08 25.51 1.74
C TYR A 384 -7.78 24.79 1.38
N LEU A 385 -7.69 23.48 1.66
CA LEU A 385 -6.50 22.69 1.35
C LEU A 385 -6.21 22.68 -0.15
N ALA A 386 -7.23 22.43 -0.98
CA ALA A 386 -7.10 22.42 -2.43
C ALA A 386 -6.71 23.80 -2.99
N GLU A 387 -7.38 24.88 -2.56
CA GLU A 387 -7.05 26.24 -2.98
C GLU A 387 -5.60 26.63 -2.63
N ARG A 388 -5.11 26.22 -1.45
CA ARG A 388 -3.73 26.50 -1.03
C ARG A 388 -2.70 25.67 -1.79
N ALA A 389 -3.00 24.40 -2.08
CA ALA A 389 -2.12 23.55 -2.88
C ALA A 389 -1.98 24.06 -4.32
N VAL A 390 -3.10 24.46 -4.95
CA VAL A 390 -3.08 25.07 -6.29
C VAL A 390 -2.30 26.37 -6.31
N ALA A 391 -2.54 27.25 -5.33
CA ALA A 391 -1.80 28.51 -5.23
C ALA A 391 -0.29 28.28 -5.04
N TRP A 392 0.07 27.28 -4.23
CA TRP A 392 1.46 26.88 -4.03
C TRP A 392 2.09 26.32 -5.31
N ARG A 393 1.39 25.47 -6.07
CA ARG A 393 1.89 24.95 -7.35
C ARG A 393 2.17 26.08 -8.34
N VAL A 394 1.24 27.03 -8.49
CA VAL A 394 1.42 28.22 -9.34
C VAL A 394 2.61 29.07 -8.87
N GLU A 395 2.83 29.16 -7.56
CA GLU A 395 4.01 29.82 -6.98
C GLU A 395 5.31 29.07 -7.33
N CYS A 396 5.34 27.74 -7.26
CA CYS A 396 6.49 26.92 -7.66
C CYS A 396 6.79 27.02 -9.15
N GLU A 397 5.79 26.93 -10.02
CA GLU A 397 5.97 27.09 -11.48
C GLU A 397 6.51 28.49 -11.82
N ALA A 398 6.02 29.52 -11.11
CA ALA A 398 6.54 30.87 -11.24
C ALA A 398 7.97 31.00 -10.70
N TYR A 399 8.34 30.28 -9.63
CA TYR A 399 9.71 30.21 -9.15
C TYR A 399 10.64 29.61 -10.22
N ASP A 400 10.31 28.44 -10.76
CA ASP A 400 11.14 27.75 -11.75
C ASP A 400 11.33 28.59 -13.03
N THR A 401 10.34 29.40 -13.39
CA THR A 401 10.43 30.29 -14.56
C THR A 401 11.26 31.56 -14.29
N LEU A 402 11.27 32.05 -13.04
CA LEU A 402 11.80 33.37 -12.69
C LEU A 402 13.12 33.33 -11.90
N SER A 403 13.50 32.19 -11.33
CA SER A 403 14.69 32.07 -10.46
C SER A 403 15.99 32.36 -11.21
N ASP A 404 16.04 32.10 -12.51
CA ASP A 404 17.23 32.32 -13.34
C ASP A 404 17.43 33.80 -13.69
N LEU A 405 16.40 34.62 -13.52
CA LEU A 405 16.43 36.05 -13.81
C LEU A 405 16.92 36.82 -12.57
N THR A 406 18.25 36.90 -12.44
CA THR A 406 18.93 37.53 -11.29
C THR A 406 19.58 38.87 -11.65
N TRP A 407 19.81 39.72 -10.65
CA TRP A 407 20.56 40.97 -10.76
C TRP A 407 21.30 41.29 -9.46
N GLU A 408 22.44 41.96 -9.59
CA GLU A 408 23.30 42.28 -8.44
C GLU A 408 22.82 43.52 -7.67
N SER A 409 22.94 43.48 -6.34
CA SER A 409 22.76 44.64 -5.46
C SER A 409 24.08 44.91 -4.73
N VAL A 410 24.63 46.12 -4.90
CA VAL A 410 25.87 46.50 -4.20
C VAL A 410 25.68 46.65 -2.69
N LEU A 411 24.45 46.91 -2.25
CA LEU A 411 24.08 46.90 -0.83
C LEU A 411 23.61 45.49 -0.45
N PRO A 412 24.38 44.74 0.36
CA PRO A 412 23.92 43.47 0.89
C PRO A 412 22.81 43.69 1.92
N GLU A 413 22.29 42.60 2.45
CA GLU A 413 21.37 42.67 3.58
C GLU A 413 21.98 43.48 4.74
N THR A 414 21.26 44.48 5.24
CA THR A 414 21.80 45.40 6.24
C THR A 414 20.74 45.77 7.29
N GLN A 415 21.22 46.18 8.46
CA GLN A 415 20.38 46.68 9.55
C GLN A 415 20.48 48.21 9.60
N ILE A 416 19.33 48.88 9.58
CA ILE A 416 19.20 50.32 9.77
C ILE A 416 18.23 50.58 10.92
N GLY A 417 18.77 50.98 12.07
CA GLY A 417 17.99 51.08 13.31
C GLY A 417 17.34 49.74 13.68
N PRO A 418 16.02 49.69 13.96
CA PRO A 418 15.30 48.44 14.27
C PRO A 418 14.85 47.65 13.02
N TRP A 419 15.18 48.14 11.81
CA TRP A 419 14.70 47.59 10.55
C TRP A 419 15.78 46.80 9.82
N ARG A 420 15.41 45.60 9.35
CA ARG A 420 16.24 44.76 8.50
C ARG A 420 15.89 45.04 7.04
N ILE A 421 16.87 45.45 6.26
CA ILE A 421 16.75 45.81 4.85
C ILE A 421 17.32 44.66 4.03
N VAL A 422 16.47 44.03 3.22
CA VAL A 422 16.84 42.88 2.41
C VAL A 422 16.78 43.27 0.93
N PRO A 423 17.90 43.25 0.19
CA PRO A 423 17.85 43.49 -1.25
C PRO A 423 17.03 42.41 -1.94
N ILE A 424 16.27 42.82 -2.95
CA ILE A 424 15.54 41.93 -3.85
C ILE A 424 16.41 41.79 -5.09
N THR A 425 16.95 40.59 -5.33
CA THR A 425 18.01 40.35 -6.33
C THR A 425 17.62 39.38 -7.45
N ASP A 426 16.37 38.94 -7.48
CA ASP A 426 15.86 38.08 -8.55
C ASP A 426 14.36 38.33 -8.82
N ALA A 427 13.92 37.94 -10.00
CA ALA A 427 12.57 38.16 -10.49
C ALA A 427 11.51 37.48 -9.62
N TRP A 428 11.85 36.33 -9.03
CA TRP A 428 10.97 35.63 -8.11
C TRP A 428 10.77 36.43 -6.81
N GLN A 429 11.84 36.90 -6.18
CA GLN A 429 11.77 37.71 -4.97
C GLN A 429 10.97 39.00 -5.22
N LEU A 430 11.14 39.62 -6.39
CA LEU A 430 10.40 40.83 -6.78
C LEU A 430 8.90 40.56 -6.90
N ARG A 431 8.53 39.49 -7.64
CA ARG A 431 7.13 39.04 -7.76
C ARG A 431 6.52 38.65 -6.42
N ARG A 432 7.27 37.93 -5.58
CA ARG A 432 6.81 37.53 -4.24
C ARG A 432 6.60 38.73 -3.33
N GLU A 433 7.46 39.75 -3.41
CA GLU A 433 7.27 41.01 -2.69
C GLU A 433 6.00 41.72 -3.17
N ALA A 434 5.82 41.86 -4.49
CA ALA A 434 4.64 42.47 -5.11
C ALA A 434 3.32 41.82 -4.65
N ILE A 435 3.23 40.48 -4.67
CA ILE A 435 2.05 39.72 -4.22
C ILE A 435 1.84 39.88 -2.71
N THR A 436 2.89 39.67 -1.91
CA THR A 436 2.80 39.72 -0.44
C THR A 436 2.33 41.09 0.04
N ARG A 437 2.76 42.14 -0.65
CA ARG A 437 2.48 43.52 -0.31
C ARG A 437 1.31 44.13 -1.08
N ARG A 438 0.77 43.43 -2.08
CA ARG A 438 -0.29 43.88 -2.98
C ARG A 438 0.03 45.19 -3.71
N HIS A 439 1.25 45.32 -4.22
CA HIS A 439 1.67 46.47 -5.04
C HIS A 439 2.37 46.03 -6.32
N CYS A 440 2.53 46.94 -7.26
CA CYS A 440 3.00 46.70 -8.62
C CYS A 440 4.54 46.71 -8.75
N ALA A 441 5.28 46.13 -7.79
CA ALA A 441 6.75 46.16 -7.88
C ALA A 441 7.29 45.24 -8.99
N ASP A 442 6.51 44.25 -9.38
CA ASP A 442 6.76 43.35 -10.50
C ASP A 442 6.76 44.04 -11.87
N GLN A 443 6.20 45.25 -11.98
CA GLN A 443 6.28 46.06 -13.20
C GLN A 443 7.70 46.56 -13.50
N HIS A 444 8.63 46.46 -12.55
CA HIS A 444 10.01 46.93 -12.69
C HIS A 444 11.01 45.82 -13.02
N LEU A 445 10.53 44.68 -13.53
CA LEU A 445 11.36 43.51 -13.79
C LEU A 445 12.45 43.81 -14.83
N GLU A 446 12.08 44.41 -15.95
CA GLU A 446 13.00 44.72 -17.05
C GLU A 446 14.05 45.76 -16.61
N GLU A 447 13.64 46.77 -15.84
CA GLU A 447 14.53 47.79 -15.30
C GLU A 447 15.47 47.23 -14.22
N CYS A 448 15.04 46.23 -13.45
CA CYS A 448 15.92 45.52 -12.52
C CYS A 448 17.02 44.76 -13.27
N GLN A 449 16.65 44.00 -14.30
CA GLN A 449 17.59 43.26 -15.15
C GLN A 449 18.58 44.18 -15.86
N ALA A 450 18.10 45.32 -16.37
CA ALA A 450 18.92 46.33 -17.04
C ALA A 450 19.83 47.13 -16.09
N GLY A 451 19.79 46.88 -14.77
CA GLY A 451 20.59 47.63 -13.81
C GLY A 451 20.08 49.07 -13.55
N ILE A 452 18.85 49.38 -13.96
CA ILE A 452 18.26 50.71 -13.87
C ILE A 452 17.59 50.92 -12.51
N CYS A 453 16.96 49.89 -11.94
CA CYS A 453 16.32 50.01 -10.63
C CYS A 453 16.69 48.87 -9.67
N ARG A 454 16.51 49.11 -8.38
CA ARG A 454 16.65 48.12 -7.31
C ARG A 454 15.55 48.26 -6.28
N HIS A 455 15.10 47.12 -5.77
CA HIS A 455 14.10 47.06 -4.72
C HIS A 455 14.66 46.44 -3.44
N PHE A 456 14.14 46.90 -2.31
CA PHE A 456 14.50 46.43 -0.98
C PHE A 456 13.26 46.14 -0.16
N SER A 457 13.21 44.96 0.45
CA SER A 457 12.18 44.59 1.41
C SER A 457 12.58 45.08 2.80
N VAL A 458 11.70 45.87 3.43
CA VAL A 458 11.89 46.34 4.80
C VAL A 458 11.18 45.39 5.75
N ARG A 459 11.92 44.82 6.70
CA ARG A 459 11.42 43.84 7.67
C ARG A 459 11.60 44.35 9.10
N SER A 460 10.60 44.08 9.94
CA SER A 460 10.70 44.27 11.40
C SER A 460 11.71 43.32 12.03
N SER A 461 12.10 43.58 13.28
CA SER A 461 12.94 42.67 14.09
C SER A 461 12.38 41.24 14.22
N ARG A 462 11.06 41.06 14.05
CA ARG A 462 10.39 39.74 14.03
C ARG A 462 10.34 39.10 12.64
N GLY A 463 11.04 39.66 11.66
CA GLY A 463 11.06 39.16 10.27
C GLY A 463 9.83 39.51 9.42
N LYS A 464 8.79 40.14 10.00
CA LYS A 464 7.60 40.56 9.25
C LYS A 464 7.94 41.69 8.26
N ARG A 465 7.55 41.55 6.99
CA ARG A 465 7.64 42.61 5.97
C ARG A 465 6.72 43.78 6.30
N VAL A 466 7.25 45.00 6.32
CA VAL A 466 6.52 46.21 6.72
C VAL A 466 6.44 47.27 5.62
N ALA A 467 7.40 47.33 4.70
CA ALA A 467 7.43 48.25 3.56
C ALA A 467 8.37 47.74 2.46
N THR A 468 8.33 48.39 1.30
CA THR A 468 9.23 48.14 0.17
C THR A 468 9.77 49.48 -0.32
N ILE A 469 11.09 49.56 -0.54
CA ILE A 469 11.80 50.75 -1.05
C ILE A 469 12.28 50.42 -2.47
N GLY A 470 12.04 51.33 -3.41
CA GLY A 470 12.55 51.28 -4.79
C GLY A 470 13.46 52.47 -5.06
N ILE A 471 14.64 52.19 -5.60
CA ILE A 471 15.60 53.19 -6.07
C ILE A 471 15.87 52.98 -7.56
N GLU A 472 16.07 54.08 -8.29
CA GLU A 472 16.37 54.07 -9.71
C GLU A 472 17.60 54.92 -10.00
N ARG A 473 18.32 54.55 -11.05
CA ARG A 473 19.51 55.25 -11.52
C ARG A 473 19.10 56.59 -12.11
N ALA A 474 19.80 57.65 -11.72
CA ALA A 474 19.59 59.01 -12.20
C ALA A 474 20.94 59.71 -12.39
N GLY A 475 21.45 59.72 -13.62
CA GLY A 475 22.78 60.27 -13.94
C GLY A 475 23.91 59.49 -13.26
N GLU A 476 24.75 60.21 -12.50
CA GLU A 476 25.88 59.66 -11.73
C GLU A 476 25.50 59.17 -10.32
N GLY A 477 24.21 58.95 -10.05
CA GLY A 477 23.74 58.50 -8.76
C GLY A 477 22.43 57.72 -8.83
N TRP A 478 21.86 57.50 -7.65
CA TRP A 478 20.57 56.84 -7.48
C TRP A 478 19.58 57.83 -6.84
N LYS A 479 18.29 57.62 -7.06
CA LYS A 479 17.22 58.34 -6.35
C LYS A 479 16.11 57.38 -5.94
N VAL A 480 15.38 57.69 -4.88
CA VAL A 480 14.20 56.94 -4.46
C VAL A 480 13.03 57.28 -5.39
N PHE A 481 12.43 56.27 -6.02
CA PHE A 481 11.19 56.44 -6.79
C PHE A 481 9.96 55.87 -6.08
N GLY A 482 10.16 55.01 -5.07
CA GLY A 482 9.07 54.41 -4.31
C GLY A 482 9.43 54.08 -2.87
N PHE A 483 8.56 54.46 -1.94
CA PHE A 483 8.58 53.93 -0.57
C PHE A 483 7.15 53.68 -0.12
N ARG A 484 6.75 52.41 -0.06
CA ARG A 484 5.34 52.02 0.06
C ARG A 484 5.10 50.95 1.12
N GLY A 485 3.98 51.15 1.82
CA GLY A 485 3.36 50.19 2.73
C GLY A 485 2.50 49.16 1.97
N PHE A 486 1.63 48.47 2.70
CA PHE A 486 0.79 47.42 2.14
C PHE A 486 -0.26 48.05 1.23
N ALA A 487 -0.50 47.47 0.05
CA ALA A 487 -1.43 47.95 -0.95
C ALA A 487 -1.18 49.42 -1.33
N ASN A 488 0.09 49.78 -1.60
CA ASN A 488 0.53 51.13 -1.94
C ASN A 488 0.22 52.23 -0.90
N ARG A 489 -0.16 51.86 0.34
CA ARG A 489 -0.42 52.84 1.39
C ARG A 489 0.85 53.59 1.78
N PRO A 490 0.74 54.83 2.29
CA PRO A 490 1.87 55.52 2.91
C PRO A 490 2.51 54.66 4.01
N VAL A 491 3.83 54.79 4.15
CA VAL A 491 4.56 54.13 5.24
C VAL A 491 4.22 54.76 6.59
N ARG A 492 4.38 53.98 7.65
CA ARG A 492 4.18 54.47 9.03
C ARG A 492 5.24 55.52 9.36
N GLU A 493 4.92 56.42 10.29
CA GLU A 493 5.81 57.51 10.69
C GLU A 493 7.17 57.02 11.21
N GLU A 494 7.19 55.88 11.90
CA GLU A 494 8.39 55.18 12.40
C GLU A 494 9.40 54.78 11.30
N LEU A 495 8.99 54.80 10.02
CA LEU A 495 9.83 54.46 8.87
C LEU A 495 10.37 55.69 8.14
N ARG A 496 10.02 56.92 8.55
CA ARG A 496 10.47 58.14 7.87
C ARG A 496 11.99 58.27 7.92
N GLY A 497 12.58 58.64 6.77
CA GLY A 497 14.03 58.85 6.63
C GLY A 497 14.82 57.58 6.31
N LEU A 498 14.22 56.40 6.49
CA LEU A 498 14.86 55.11 6.19
C LEU A 498 15.23 54.97 4.71
N ASP A 499 14.39 55.49 3.81
CA ASP A 499 14.61 55.55 2.38
C ASP A 499 15.83 56.41 2.00
N ARG A 500 16.01 57.55 2.67
CA ARG A 500 17.16 58.44 2.46
C ARG A 500 18.46 57.79 2.95
N GLU A 501 18.43 57.16 4.13
CA GLU A 501 19.59 56.48 4.68
C GLU A 501 20.00 55.28 3.83
N LEU A 502 19.02 54.49 3.36
CA LEU A 502 19.24 53.41 2.41
C LEU A 502 19.87 53.93 1.11
N LEU A 503 19.29 54.99 0.53
CA LEU A 503 19.76 55.59 -0.71
C LEU A 503 21.22 56.06 -0.60
N GLN A 504 21.55 56.73 0.51
CA GLN A 504 22.91 57.22 0.77
C GLN A 504 23.90 56.05 0.79
N ARG A 505 23.62 55.02 1.62
CA ARG A 505 24.48 53.83 1.73
C ARG A 505 24.64 53.11 0.39
N TYR A 506 23.56 52.95 -0.38
CA TYR A 506 23.62 52.31 -1.69
C TYR A 506 24.49 53.12 -2.67
N THR A 507 24.29 54.45 -2.72
CA THR A 507 25.03 55.35 -3.63
C THR A 507 26.52 55.37 -3.31
N ASP A 508 26.88 55.38 -2.03
CA ASP A 508 28.28 55.37 -1.59
C ASP A 508 28.98 54.07 -2.00
N LEU A 509 28.33 52.92 -1.77
CA LEU A 509 28.87 51.63 -2.19
C LEU A 509 28.97 51.51 -3.72
N TRP A 510 27.97 51.99 -4.46
CA TRP A 510 27.97 51.95 -5.91
C TRP A 510 29.09 52.80 -6.54
N ARG A 511 29.41 53.96 -5.96
CA ARG A 511 30.52 54.80 -6.43
C ARG A 511 31.88 54.11 -6.26
N LEU A 512 32.04 53.35 -5.18
CA LEU A 512 33.26 52.57 -4.95
C LEU A 512 33.41 51.45 -5.99
N THR A 513 32.32 50.79 -6.38
CA THR A 513 32.36 49.74 -7.41
C THR A 513 32.69 50.32 -8.80
N VAL A 514 32.08 51.45 -9.19
CA VAL A 514 32.33 52.08 -10.50
C VAL A 514 33.77 52.57 -10.65
N THR A 515 34.37 53.08 -9.57
CA THR A 515 35.76 53.59 -9.57
C THR A 515 36.81 52.49 -9.69
N THR A 516 36.45 51.23 -9.41
CA THR A 516 37.37 50.09 -9.42
C THR A 516 37.40 49.37 -10.78
N GLU A 517 36.41 49.62 -11.64
CA GLU A 517 36.29 49.02 -12.98
C GLU A 517 36.75 49.95 -14.13
N SER A 518 37.18 51.18 -13.80
CA SER A 518 37.79 52.15 -14.73
C SER A 518 39.30 52.07 -14.65
#